data_AF-A0A2V9WEV6-F1
#
_entry.id   AF-A0A2V9WEV6-F1
#
_cell.length_a   1.000
_cell.length_b   1.000
_cell.length_c   1.000
_cell.angle_alpha   90.00
_cell.angle_beta   90.00
_cell.angle_gamma   90.00
#
_symmetry.space_group_name_H-M   'P 1'
#
loop_
_entity.id
_entity.type
_entity.pdbx_description
1 polymer ?
#
loop_
_entity_poly.entity_id
_entity_poly.type
_entity_poly.pdbx_seq_one_letter_code
_entity_poly.pdbx_strand_id
1 'polypeptide(L)'
;MKFGNQIPKNGLRFAASAMSIRAVGCCVGVVLLVGIVLVTPGAAATCTLPTPVKPPTPTSPTVLMLENTITAQNFGSPTGTGSEINFAGDCSSLEAQQAMAPPLNLNVVIVNDAAWGSMTQSDFASYSAIVLGDPGCARDTTPITAAQNNSGTWGPAITGPVAIIGTDPEFHFNAGVPIATAQLTQNAIAFASLTAGKTGAYISLSCYYENAAPATAVPVLSPFGSFTVQRTQWDVSTVVASGNALVNTPHVLHDADLSNWGVSSHEGFNSYPPTFTAVVNTQQNVESTPV
;
A
#
# COMPACT_ATOMS: atom_id res chain seq x y z
N MET A 1 8.80 -16.38 56.57
CA MET A 1 9.53 -17.31 55.69
C MET A 1 9.89 -16.57 54.42
N LYS A 2 11.19 -16.39 54.15
CA LYS A 2 11.71 -15.79 52.92
C LYS A 2 11.64 -16.84 51.81
N PHE A 3 11.06 -16.49 50.66
CA PHE A 3 11.30 -17.21 49.41
C PHE A 3 11.63 -16.18 48.33
N GLY A 4 12.90 -16.17 47.93
CA GLY A 4 13.32 -15.64 46.63
C GLY A 4 13.43 -16.81 45.64
N ASN A 5 13.27 -16.52 44.36
CA ASN A 5 13.80 -17.25 43.20
C ASN A 5 13.54 -16.35 41.98
N GLN A 6 14.54 -15.65 41.43
CA GLN A 6 15.57 -16.13 40.49
C GLN A 6 14.98 -16.58 39.15
N ILE A 7 15.16 -15.71 38.15
CA ILE A 7 14.84 -15.84 36.74
C ILE A 7 15.97 -16.62 36.05
N PRO A 8 15.74 -17.71 35.31
CA PRO A 8 16.77 -18.31 34.49
C PRO A 8 16.90 -17.62 33.12
N LYS A 9 18.11 -17.12 32.83
CA LYS A 9 18.57 -16.69 31.50
C LYS A 9 18.96 -17.92 30.67
N ASN A 10 18.16 -18.28 29.68
CA ASN A 10 18.54 -19.27 28.68
C ASN A 10 19.19 -18.58 27.48
N GLY A 11 20.51 -18.58 27.44
CA GLY A 11 21.29 -18.23 26.25
C GLY A 11 21.28 -19.40 25.26
N LEU A 12 20.76 -19.18 24.06
CA LEU A 12 20.96 -20.10 22.93
C LEU A 12 22.44 -20.11 22.53
N ARG A 13 23.07 -21.28 22.60
CA ARG A 13 24.38 -21.56 22.01
C ARG A 13 24.16 -22.33 20.70
N PHE A 14 24.57 -21.75 19.57
CA PHE A 14 24.66 -22.46 18.30
C PHE A 14 25.88 -23.40 18.35
N ALA A 15 25.64 -24.71 18.27
CA ALA A 15 26.69 -25.71 18.12
C ALA A 15 26.99 -25.89 16.62
N ALA A 16 28.18 -25.48 16.19
CA ALA A 16 28.71 -25.83 14.87
C ALA A 16 29.15 -27.30 14.89
N SER A 17 28.47 -28.15 14.11
CA SER A 17 28.93 -29.53 13.87
C SER A 17 30.05 -29.50 12.84
N ALA A 18 31.25 -29.94 13.25
CA ALA A 18 32.37 -30.17 12.35
C ALA A 18 32.14 -31.47 11.56
N MET A 19 31.97 -31.36 10.24
CA MET A 19 31.90 -32.49 9.32
C MET A 19 33.33 -32.97 8.98
N SER A 20 33.68 -34.19 9.37
CA SER A 20 34.97 -34.82 9.05
C SER A 20 34.87 -35.51 7.69
N ILE A 21 35.61 -35.01 6.69
CA ILE A 21 35.78 -35.65 5.38
C ILE A 21 37.03 -36.52 5.42
N ARG A 22 36.87 -37.84 5.25
CA ARG A 22 37.98 -38.77 4.98
C ARG A 22 38.19 -38.85 3.47
N ALA A 23 39.38 -38.45 3.01
CA ALA A 23 39.80 -38.65 1.63
C ALA A 23 40.24 -40.10 1.40
N VAL A 24 39.63 -40.77 0.41
CA VAL A 24 40.14 -42.00 -0.21
C VAL A 24 40.45 -41.64 -1.66
N GLY A 25 41.70 -41.82 -2.07
CA GLY A 25 42.17 -41.45 -3.39
C GLY A 25 41.74 -42.46 -4.47
N CYS A 26 41.34 -41.94 -5.63
CA CYS A 26 41.98 -42.20 -6.93
C CYS A 26 41.29 -41.34 -8.02
N CYS A 27 42.09 -40.57 -8.75
CA CYS A 27 41.88 -39.99 -10.08
C CYS A 27 40.45 -39.61 -10.53
N VAL A 28 40.09 -38.31 -10.48
CA VAL A 28 39.65 -37.44 -11.61
C VAL A 28 39.59 -36.00 -11.05
N GLY A 29 40.15 -35.03 -11.77
CA GLY A 29 40.17 -33.62 -11.33
C GLY A 29 38.77 -33.02 -11.23
N VAL A 30 38.34 -32.69 -10.01
CA VAL A 30 37.23 -31.80 -9.72
C VAL A 30 37.81 -30.58 -9.02
N VAL A 31 37.88 -29.45 -9.73
CA VAL A 31 38.14 -28.15 -9.11
C VAL A 31 36.84 -27.74 -8.40
N LEU A 32 36.78 -27.99 -7.09
CA LEU A 32 35.69 -27.50 -6.25
C LEU A 32 35.96 -26.02 -5.95
N LEU A 33 35.42 -25.13 -6.80
CA LEU A 33 35.30 -23.71 -6.49
C LEU A 33 34.24 -23.56 -5.38
N VAL A 34 34.66 -23.63 -4.13
CA VAL A 34 33.86 -23.20 -2.98
C VAL A 34 33.85 -21.67 -2.98
N GLY A 35 33.10 -21.08 -3.90
CA GLY A 35 32.77 -19.67 -3.88
C GLY A 35 31.75 -19.44 -2.77
N ILE A 36 32.22 -19.02 -1.60
CA ILE A 36 31.33 -18.42 -0.59
C ILE A 36 30.87 -17.08 -1.19
N VAL A 37 29.70 -17.09 -1.81
CA VAL A 37 28.99 -15.84 -2.14
C VAL A 37 28.46 -15.30 -0.82
N LEU A 38 29.21 -14.37 -0.23
CA LEU A 38 28.69 -13.51 0.83
C LEU A 38 27.62 -12.62 0.22
N VAL A 39 26.37 -13.05 0.30
CA VAL A 39 25.22 -12.16 0.07
C VAL A 39 25.24 -11.19 1.26
N THR A 40 25.76 -9.98 1.05
CA THR A 40 25.52 -8.90 2.00
C THR A 40 24.01 -8.72 2.09
N PRO A 41 23.39 -8.73 3.29
CA PRO A 41 21.99 -8.37 3.41
C PRO A 41 21.80 -7.02 2.71
N GLY A 42 20.86 -6.95 1.77
CA GLY A 42 20.48 -5.66 1.19
C GLY A 42 20.14 -4.68 2.32
N ALA A 43 20.39 -3.40 2.10
CA ALA A 43 19.98 -2.37 3.06
C ALA A 43 18.47 -2.54 3.32
N ALA A 44 18.07 -2.56 4.59
CA ALA A 44 16.66 -2.65 4.96
C ALA A 44 15.92 -1.41 4.44
N ALA A 45 14.69 -1.60 3.96
CA ALA A 45 13.79 -0.50 3.62
C ALA A 45 13.64 0.44 4.83
N THR A 46 13.69 1.73 4.57
CA THR A 46 13.56 2.76 5.60
C THR A 46 12.26 3.54 5.43
N CYS A 47 11.63 3.93 6.52
CA CYS A 47 10.54 4.89 6.51
C CYS A 47 10.93 6.16 7.26
N THR A 48 10.71 7.32 6.63
CA THR A 48 11.02 8.63 7.20
C THR A 48 9.76 9.49 7.26
N LEU A 49 9.49 10.04 8.44
CA LEU A 49 8.52 11.10 8.67
C LEU A 49 9.22 12.45 8.49
N PRO A 50 8.61 13.48 7.90
CA PRO A 50 9.32 14.72 7.67
C PRO A 50 9.21 15.65 8.87
N THR A 51 10.37 16.19 9.20
CA THR A 51 10.54 17.58 9.65
C THR A 51 11.44 18.41 8.73
N PRO A 52 11.45 18.23 7.39
CA PRO A 52 11.76 19.32 6.46
C PRO A 52 10.56 19.75 5.61
N VAL A 53 10.53 21.03 5.23
CA VAL A 53 9.53 21.63 4.32
C VAL A 53 9.51 20.93 2.95
N LYS A 54 10.65 20.37 2.52
CA LYS A 54 10.77 19.60 1.28
C LYS A 54 11.62 18.35 1.53
N PRO A 55 11.16 17.15 1.16
CA PRO A 55 11.96 15.94 1.29
C PRO A 55 13.21 15.99 0.41
N PRO A 56 14.32 15.36 0.84
CA PRO A 56 15.47 15.16 -0.04
C PRO A 56 15.12 14.24 -1.21
N THR A 57 15.77 14.42 -2.35
CA THR A 57 15.64 13.52 -3.51
C THR A 57 16.04 12.09 -3.10
N PRO A 58 15.20 11.07 -3.35
CA PRO A 58 15.51 9.70 -3.00
C PRO A 58 16.66 9.14 -3.85
N THR A 59 17.51 8.33 -3.22
CA THR A 59 18.70 7.70 -3.85
C THR A 59 18.51 6.19 -4.11
N SER A 60 17.33 5.66 -3.80
CA SER A 60 16.90 4.26 -3.96
C SER A 60 15.40 4.26 -4.27
N PRO A 61 14.80 3.13 -4.70
CA PRO A 61 13.36 3.05 -4.91
C PRO A 61 12.60 3.48 -3.64
N THR A 62 11.84 4.57 -3.77
CA THR A 62 11.16 5.23 -2.66
C THR A 62 9.76 5.63 -3.11
N VAL A 63 8.77 5.41 -2.25
CA VAL A 63 7.41 5.91 -2.42
C VAL A 63 7.15 7.11 -1.52
N LEU A 64 6.45 8.11 -2.06
CA LEU A 64 5.99 9.28 -1.32
C LEU A 64 4.54 9.07 -0.90
N MET A 65 4.21 9.26 0.38
CA MET A 65 2.84 9.15 0.89
C MET A 65 2.37 10.49 1.48
N LEU A 66 1.12 10.86 1.22
CA LEU A 66 0.50 12.01 1.88
C LEU A 66 -0.04 11.57 3.26
N GLU A 67 0.49 12.15 4.33
CA GLU A 67 0.22 11.80 5.73
C GLU A 67 -1.28 11.70 6.03
N ASN A 68 -2.06 12.71 5.64
CA ASN A 68 -3.50 12.76 5.91
C ASN A 68 -4.32 11.68 5.21
N THR A 69 -3.73 10.97 4.24
CA THR A 69 -4.40 9.89 3.48
C THR A 69 -4.11 8.50 4.04
N ILE A 70 -3.33 8.39 5.11
CA ILE A 70 -2.96 7.10 5.72
C ILE A 70 -3.23 7.16 7.24
N THR A 71 -3.40 6.02 7.90
CA THR A 71 -3.64 5.97 9.35
C THR A 71 -2.49 5.29 10.09
N ALA A 72 -2.13 5.81 11.26
CA ALA A 72 -1.29 5.06 12.19
C ALA A 72 -2.13 3.89 12.76
N GLN A 73 -1.56 2.69 12.93
CA GLN A 73 -2.29 1.46 13.36
C GLN A 73 -2.83 1.49 14.80
N ASN A 74 -3.03 2.65 15.40
CA ASN A 74 -3.68 2.78 16.70
C ASN A 74 -5.19 3.02 16.55
N PHE A 75 -5.88 2.27 15.67
CA PHE A 75 -7.33 2.12 15.76
C PHE A 75 -7.66 1.28 17.00
N GLY A 76 -7.61 1.94 18.16
CA GLY A 76 -8.01 1.37 19.43
C GLY A 76 -9.52 1.12 19.44
N SER A 77 -9.87 -0.17 19.44
CA SER A 77 -11.12 -0.76 19.93
C SER A 77 -12.42 -0.49 19.12
N PRO A 78 -13.17 -1.54 18.74
CA PRO A 78 -14.48 -1.43 18.09
C PRO A 78 -15.61 -0.90 19.01
N THR A 79 -15.26 -0.37 20.19
CA THR A 79 -16.20 0.16 21.19
C THR A 79 -16.04 1.66 21.46
N GLY A 80 -15.17 2.35 20.72
CA GLY A 80 -14.93 3.79 20.90
C GLY A 80 -16.05 4.67 20.35
N THR A 81 -17.07 4.92 21.16
CA THR A 81 -17.98 6.07 20.95
C THR A 81 -17.20 7.37 21.21
N GLY A 82 -16.54 7.93 20.20
CA GLY A 82 -15.98 9.28 20.31
C GLY A 82 -14.76 9.57 19.44
N SER A 83 -15.01 10.18 18.28
CA SER A 83 -14.36 11.41 17.78
C SER A 83 -12.88 11.64 18.18
N GLU A 84 -11.96 11.02 17.45
CA GLU A 84 -10.71 11.62 16.96
C GLU A 84 -10.00 10.56 16.10
N ILE A 85 -10.37 10.47 14.81
CA ILE A 85 -9.55 9.72 13.85
C ILE A 85 -8.31 10.58 13.65
N ASN A 86 -7.18 10.16 14.22
CA ASN A 86 -5.90 10.81 13.95
C ASN A 86 -5.44 10.39 12.55
N PHE A 87 -5.77 11.21 11.56
CA PHE A 87 -5.30 11.09 10.18
C PHE A 87 -3.79 11.38 10.02
N ALA A 88 -3.05 11.61 11.11
CA ALA A 88 -1.61 11.75 11.09
C ALA A 88 -0.96 10.36 10.96
N GLY A 89 -1.09 9.73 9.79
CA GLY A 89 -0.53 8.41 9.56
C GLY A 89 0.99 8.43 9.55
N ASP A 90 1.57 7.35 10.07
CA ASP A 90 3.02 7.21 10.19
C ASP A 90 3.49 5.92 9.49
N CYS A 91 4.72 5.53 9.77
CA CYS A 91 5.33 4.32 9.24
C CYS A 91 4.61 3.02 9.66
N SER A 92 3.62 3.10 10.55
CA SER A 92 2.77 1.97 10.91
C SER A 92 1.59 1.78 9.96
N SER A 93 1.18 2.75 9.13
CA SER A 93 0.08 2.56 8.16
C SER A 93 0.22 1.29 7.31
N LEU A 94 -0.89 0.69 6.88
CA LEU A 94 -0.85 -0.50 6.02
C LEU A 94 -0.04 -0.22 4.77
N GLU A 95 -0.24 0.93 4.13
CA GLU A 95 0.53 1.33 2.95
C GLU A 95 2.03 1.34 3.22
N ALA A 96 2.48 1.98 4.31
CA ALA A 96 3.89 2.03 4.67
C ALA A 96 4.45 0.63 4.96
N GLN A 97 3.71 -0.19 5.72
CA GLN A 97 4.10 -1.56 6.00
C GLN A 97 4.21 -2.40 4.73
N GLN A 98 3.24 -2.32 3.82
CA GLN A 98 3.23 -3.10 2.57
C GLN A 98 4.31 -2.65 1.58
N ALA A 99 4.61 -1.34 1.52
CA ALA A 99 5.72 -0.82 0.72
C ALA A 99 7.08 -1.35 1.19
N MET A 100 7.31 -1.37 2.50
CA MET A 100 8.57 -1.84 3.09
C MET A 100 8.69 -3.36 3.12
N ALA A 101 7.57 -4.09 3.17
CA ALA A 101 7.55 -5.54 3.22
C ALA A 101 8.09 -6.17 1.92
N PRO A 102 8.73 -7.35 1.99
CA PRO A 102 9.03 -8.14 0.82
C PRO A 102 7.76 -8.48 0.02
N PRO A 103 7.86 -8.58 -1.33
CA PRO A 103 9.09 -8.45 -2.12
C PRO A 103 9.45 -7.01 -2.49
N LEU A 104 8.65 -6.00 -2.11
CA LEU A 104 8.81 -4.63 -2.59
C LEU A 104 10.07 -3.95 -2.02
N ASN A 105 10.29 -4.07 -0.71
CA ASN A 105 11.46 -3.49 -0.03
C ASN A 105 11.69 -2.00 -0.40
N LEU A 106 10.61 -1.23 -0.59
CA LEU A 106 10.66 0.17 -0.98
C LEU A 106 10.89 1.03 0.25
N ASN A 107 11.70 2.08 0.10
CA ASN A 107 11.75 3.11 1.12
C ASN A 107 10.45 3.93 1.09
N VAL A 108 10.09 4.51 2.23
CA VAL A 108 8.88 5.31 2.40
C VAL A 108 9.25 6.70 2.90
N VAL A 109 8.74 7.72 2.22
CA VAL A 109 8.73 9.10 2.72
C VAL A 109 7.28 9.49 2.90
N ILE A 110 6.88 9.80 4.13
CA ILE A 110 5.56 10.37 4.41
C ILE A 110 5.73 11.88 4.42
N VAL A 111 4.74 12.66 3.98
CA VAL A 111 4.73 14.13 4.05
C VAL A 111 3.39 14.69 4.46
N ASN A 112 3.41 15.76 5.25
CA ASN A 112 2.21 16.53 5.59
C ASN A 112 1.76 17.41 4.40
N ASP A 113 0.57 17.99 4.53
CA ASP A 113 -0.04 18.86 3.52
C ASP A 113 0.86 20.03 3.09
N ALA A 114 1.53 20.67 4.05
CA ALA A 114 2.37 21.83 3.78
C ALA A 114 3.60 21.44 2.96
N ALA A 115 4.24 20.32 3.31
CA ALA A 115 5.37 19.79 2.56
C ALA A 115 4.93 19.35 1.16
N TRP A 116 3.83 18.58 1.04
CA TRP A 116 3.25 18.18 -0.25
C TRP A 116 2.94 19.37 -1.16
N GLY A 117 2.32 20.42 -0.61
CA GLY A 117 1.97 21.64 -1.34
C GLY A 117 3.18 22.48 -1.77
N SER A 118 4.34 22.30 -1.13
CA SER A 118 5.58 23.01 -1.47
C SER A 118 6.45 22.28 -2.50
N MET A 119 6.15 21.00 -2.78
CA MET A 119 6.93 20.18 -3.70
C MET A 119 6.72 20.64 -5.14
N THR A 120 7.81 20.64 -5.90
CA THR A 120 7.81 20.91 -7.35
C THR A 120 7.48 19.64 -8.14
N GLN A 121 7.13 19.77 -9.42
CA GLN A 121 6.95 18.62 -10.31
C GLN A 121 8.19 17.71 -10.33
N SER A 122 9.41 18.28 -10.33
CA SER A 122 10.65 17.49 -10.29
C SER A 122 10.84 16.74 -8.97
N ASP A 123 10.28 17.25 -7.87
CA ASP A 123 10.35 16.55 -6.59
C ASP A 123 9.46 15.32 -6.62
N PHE A 124 8.23 15.44 -7.12
CA PHE A 124 7.34 14.29 -7.33
C PHE A 124 7.95 13.27 -8.30
N ALA A 125 8.54 13.74 -9.41
CA ALA A 125 9.14 12.89 -10.45
C ALA A 125 10.36 12.08 -9.97
N SER A 126 10.90 12.39 -8.78
CA SER A 126 12.03 11.66 -8.21
C SER A 126 11.63 10.36 -7.51
N TYR A 127 10.35 10.17 -7.18
CA TYR A 127 9.85 8.98 -6.50
C TYR A 127 9.47 7.86 -7.48
N SER A 128 9.52 6.62 -7.02
CA SER A 128 9.02 5.47 -7.79
C SER A 128 7.51 5.49 -7.91
N ALA A 129 6.82 5.94 -6.85
CA ALA A 129 5.39 6.21 -6.89
C ALA A 129 5.00 7.27 -5.85
N ILE A 130 3.87 7.93 -6.08
CA ILE A 130 3.13 8.61 -5.03
C ILE A 130 1.99 7.73 -4.52
N VAL A 131 1.61 7.90 -3.27
CA VAL A 131 0.51 7.19 -2.61
C VAL A 131 -0.43 8.21 -1.97
N LEU A 132 -1.68 8.16 -2.39
CA LEU A 132 -2.83 8.70 -1.66
C LEU A 132 -3.55 7.47 -1.10
N GLY A 133 -3.33 7.18 0.18
CA GLY A 133 -3.74 5.92 0.81
C GLY A 133 -5.20 5.90 1.25
N ASP A 134 -5.53 4.90 2.06
CA ASP A 134 -6.80 4.80 2.76
C ASP A 134 -6.68 5.28 4.22
N PRO A 135 -7.29 6.42 4.58
CA PRO A 135 -7.27 6.94 5.95
C PRO A 135 -8.27 6.24 6.89
N GLY A 136 -8.60 4.97 6.65
CA GLY A 136 -9.54 4.20 7.47
C GLY A 136 -10.98 4.71 7.36
N CYS A 137 -11.46 4.92 6.12
CA CYS A 137 -12.83 5.34 5.81
C CYS A 137 -13.20 6.73 6.37
N ALA A 138 -12.60 7.80 5.81
CA ALA A 138 -12.79 9.18 6.29
C ALA A 138 -14.19 9.79 6.03
N ARG A 139 -14.95 9.27 5.05
CA ARG A 139 -16.31 9.71 4.67
C ARG A 139 -16.45 11.11 4.07
N ASP A 140 -15.34 11.79 3.82
CA ASP A 140 -15.26 13.04 3.06
C ASP A 140 -13.90 13.19 2.36
N THR A 141 -13.75 14.22 1.54
CA THR A 141 -12.54 14.46 0.73
C THR A 141 -11.45 15.29 1.44
N THR A 142 -11.63 15.64 2.72
CA THR A 142 -10.66 16.45 3.48
C THR A 142 -9.24 15.85 3.43
N PRO A 143 -9.03 14.54 3.63
CA PRO A 143 -7.71 13.89 3.55
C PRO A 143 -6.90 14.17 2.29
N ILE A 144 -7.56 14.32 1.14
CA ILE A 144 -6.92 14.51 -0.17
C ILE A 144 -6.86 15.98 -0.61
N THR A 145 -7.27 16.93 0.23
CA THR A 145 -7.36 18.35 -0.15
C THR A 145 -6.03 18.91 -0.66
N ALA A 146 -4.91 18.61 0.01
CA ALA A 146 -3.59 19.06 -0.41
C ALA A 146 -3.20 18.48 -1.78
N ALA A 147 -3.49 17.20 -2.02
CA ALA A 147 -3.26 16.56 -3.30
C ALA A 147 -4.15 17.16 -4.40
N GLN A 148 -5.44 17.37 -4.14
CA GLN A 148 -6.36 17.97 -5.10
C GLN A 148 -5.91 19.38 -5.50
N ASN A 149 -5.58 20.23 -4.52
CA ASN A 149 -5.15 21.61 -4.76
C ASN A 149 -3.80 21.70 -5.52
N ASN A 150 -2.93 20.70 -5.35
CA ASN A 150 -1.62 20.65 -6.00
C ASN A 150 -1.56 19.68 -7.21
N SER A 151 -2.71 19.24 -7.73
CA SER A 151 -2.81 18.27 -8.83
C SER A 151 -2.16 18.73 -10.13
N GLY A 152 -2.16 20.03 -10.41
CA GLY A 152 -1.42 20.62 -11.53
C GLY A 152 0.10 20.46 -11.44
N THR A 153 0.65 20.16 -10.27
CA THR A 153 2.10 20.00 -10.04
C THR A 153 2.52 18.53 -9.98
N TRP A 154 1.84 17.70 -9.17
CA TRP A 154 2.20 16.29 -9.07
C TRP A 154 1.70 15.47 -10.26
N GLY A 155 0.55 15.83 -10.84
CA GLY A 155 -0.06 15.12 -11.96
C GLY A 155 0.88 14.94 -13.15
N PRO A 156 1.51 16.02 -13.67
CA PRO A 156 2.48 15.92 -14.76
C PRO A 156 3.77 15.15 -14.44
N ALA A 157 4.05 14.87 -13.16
CA ALA A 157 5.18 14.00 -12.78
C ALA A 157 4.87 12.51 -12.96
N ILE A 158 3.58 12.14 -13.00
CA ILE A 158 3.14 10.75 -13.10
C ILE A 158 3.23 10.29 -14.55
N THR A 159 4.28 9.54 -14.85
CA THR A 159 4.59 9.01 -16.19
C THR A 159 4.66 7.48 -16.21
N GLY A 160 4.53 6.84 -15.04
CA GLY A 160 4.43 5.41 -14.83
C GLY A 160 2.98 4.91 -14.68
N PRO A 161 2.79 3.66 -14.23
CA PRO A 161 1.46 3.08 -14.06
C PRO A 161 0.66 3.74 -12.93
N VAL A 162 -0.66 3.73 -13.08
CA VAL A 162 -1.60 4.34 -12.12
C VAL A 162 -2.61 3.30 -11.67
N ALA A 163 -2.59 2.95 -10.39
CA ALA A 163 -3.62 2.14 -9.73
C ALA A 163 -4.59 3.08 -9.00
N ILE A 164 -5.87 2.96 -9.31
CA ILE A 164 -6.94 3.66 -8.60
C ILE A 164 -7.90 2.61 -8.04
N ILE A 165 -8.15 2.65 -6.75
CA ILE A 165 -8.95 1.68 -6.03
C ILE A 165 -10.12 2.41 -5.34
N GLY A 166 -11.35 1.97 -5.60
CA GLY A 166 -12.58 2.52 -4.99
C GLY A 166 -13.06 1.76 -3.74
N THR A 167 -12.19 0.97 -3.13
CA THR A 167 -12.43 0.30 -1.84
C THR A 167 -11.56 0.93 -0.76
N ASP A 168 -11.74 0.48 0.48
CA ASP A 168 -11.15 0.92 1.73
C ASP A 168 -10.36 -0.22 2.42
N PRO A 169 -9.18 -0.62 1.86
CA PRO A 169 -8.41 -1.75 2.38
C PRO A 169 -7.93 -1.60 3.83
N GLU A 170 -7.53 -0.39 4.27
CA GLU A 170 -7.07 -0.15 5.64
C GLU A 170 -8.24 -0.29 6.63
N PHE A 171 -9.43 0.22 6.28
CA PHE A 171 -10.62 0.02 7.10
C PHE A 171 -10.93 -1.47 7.30
N HIS A 172 -10.96 -2.24 6.20
CA HIS A 172 -11.24 -3.67 6.27
C HIS A 172 -10.11 -4.51 6.88
N PHE A 173 -8.85 -4.07 6.73
CA PHE A 173 -7.71 -4.66 7.42
C PHE A 173 -7.92 -4.59 8.93
N ASN A 174 -8.26 -3.41 9.43
CA ASN A 174 -8.51 -3.16 10.85
C ASN A 174 -9.82 -3.81 11.34
N ALA A 175 -10.80 -4.02 10.46
CA ALA A 175 -12.07 -4.69 10.75
C ALA A 175 -11.99 -6.23 10.76
N GLY A 176 -10.83 -6.81 10.48
CA GLY A 176 -10.60 -8.27 10.60
C GLY A 176 -10.55 -9.04 9.28
N VAL A 177 -10.33 -8.37 8.15
CA VAL A 177 -10.05 -9.01 6.84
C VAL A 177 -8.59 -8.76 6.40
N PRO A 178 -7.57 -9.11 7.21
CA PRO A 178 -6.23 -8.53 7.06
C PRO A 178 -5.40 -9.05 5.88
N ILE A 179 -5.65 -10.26 5.38
CA ILE A 179 -4.75 -10.85 4.36
C ILE A 179 -5.00 -10.21 2.99
N ALA A 180 -6.23 -10.28 2.49
CA ALA A 180 -6.54 -9.82 1.14
C ALA A 180 -6.40 -8.30 0.99
N THR A 181 -6.73 -7.52 2.02
CA THR A 181 -6.56 -6.07 2.03
C THR A 181 -5.08 -5.68 2.01
N ALA A 182 -4.24 -6.35 2.79
CA ALA A 182 -2.79 -6.15 2.74
C ALA A 182 -2.20 -6.52 1.37
N GLN A 183 -2.64 -7.64 0.79
CA GLN A 183 -2.18 -8.08 -0.53
C GLN A 183 -2.63 -7.11 -1.63
N LEU A 184 -3.87 -6.60 -1.59
CA LEU A 184 -4.35 -5.60 -2.53
C LEU A 184 -3.54 -4.30 -2.43
N THR A 185 -3.29 -3.81 -1.21
CA THR A 185 -2.45 -2.64 -0.97
C THR A 185 -1.02 -2.86 -1.49
N GLN A 186 -0.42 -4.03 -1.22
CA GLN A 186 0.92 -4.34 -1.71
C GLN A 186 0.96 -4.44 -3.24
N ASN A 187 -0.01 -5.08 -3.89
CA ASN A 187 -0.10 -5.13 -5.34
C ASN A 187 -0.28 -3.73 -5.97
N ALA A 188 -1.08 -2.86 -5.37
CA ALA A 188 -1.31 -1.51 -5.89
C ALA A 188 -0.03 -0.66 -5.85
N ILE A 189 0.74 -0.74 -4.76
CA ILE A 189 2.04 -0.09 -4.63
C ILE A 189 3.05 -0.69 -5.61
N ALA A 190 3.06 -2.02 -5.77
CA ALA A 190 3.91 -2.71 -6.73
C ALA A 190 3.63 -2.28 -8.17
N PHE A 191 2.35 -2.17 -8.54
CA PHE A 191 1.92 -1.73 -9.86
C PHE A 191 2.34 -0.28 -10.12
N ALA A 192 2.09 0.62 -9.17
CA ALA A 192 2.45 2.03 -9.26
C ALA A 192 3.98 2.23 -9.39
N SER A 193 4.78 1.39 -8.74
CA SER A 193 6.25 1.46 -8.76
C SER A 193 6.92 0.59 -9.83
N LEU A 194 6.13 -0.07 -10.70
CA LEU A 194 6.60 -1.12 -11.61
C LEU A 194 7.64 -0.64 -12.63
N THR A 195 7.59 0.63 -13.05
CA THR A 195 8.46 1.15 -14.11
C THR A 195 9.63 1.94 -13.53
N ALA A 196 10.81 1.33 -13.50
CA ALA A 196 12.03 2.02 -13.06
C ALA A 196 12.25 3.35 -13.82
N GLY A 197 12.54 4.41 -13.06
CA GLY A 197 12.79 5.76 -13.60
C GLY A 197 11.53 6.54 -14.01
N LYS A 198 10.32 5.99 -13.78
CA LYS A 198 9.06 6.72 -13.95
C LYS A 198 8.25 6.68 -12.66
N THR A 199 7.75 7.82 -12.24
CA THR A 199 6.83 7.91 -11.11
C THR A 199 5.45 7.43 -11.52
N GLY A 200 4.93 6.40 -10.85
CA GLY A 200 3.51 6.03 -10.94
C GLY A 200 2.69 6.55 -9.76
N ALA A 201 1.44 6.11 -9.65
CA ALA A 201 0.56 6.51 -8.55
C ALA A 201 -0.30 5.35 -8.06
N TYR A 202 -0.42 5.21 -6.75
CA TYR A 202 -1.47 4.42 -6.09
C TYR A 202 -2.42 5.40 -5.39
N ILE A 203 -3.70 5.37 -5.76
CA ILE A 203 -4.73 6.23 -5.19
C ILE A 203 -5.87 5.34 -4.70
N SER A 204 -6.00 5.21 -3.38
CA SER A 204 -7.20 4.68 -2.75
C SER A 204 -8.20 5.82 -2.55
N LEU A 205 -9.45 5.59 -2.92
CA LEU A 205 -10.53 6.54 -2.64
C LEU A 205 -11.21 6.25 -1.29
N SER A 206 -10.89 5.13 -0.63
CA SER A 206 -11.37 4.82 0.72
C SER A 206 -12.91 4.88 0.76
N CYS A 207 -13.44 5.84 1.53
CA CYS A 207 -14.86 6.17 1.62
C CYS A 207 -15.14 7.65 1.30
N TYR A 208 -14.27 8.36 0.57
CA TYR A 208 -14.39 9.80 0.34
C TYR A 208 -15.75 10.22 -0.26
N TYR A 209 -16.38 9.31 -0.98
CA TYR A 209 -17.64 9.44 -1.71
C TYR A 209 -18.71 8.46 -1.23
N GLU A 210 -18.60 7.93 0.00
CA GLU A 210 -19.63 7.05 0.61
C GLU A 210 -21.02 7.72 0.68
N ASN A 211 -21.10 9.05 0.61
CA ASN A 211 -22.36 9.81 0.60
C ASN A 211 -22.68 10.47 -0.74
N ALA A 212 -21.92 10.16 -1.79
CA ALA A 212 -22.02 10.83 -3.07
C ALA A 212 -23.24 10.38 -3.89
N ALA A 213 -23.91 11.34 -4.53
CA ALA A 213 -24.93 11.06 -5.53
C ALA A 213 -24.30 10.44 -6.79
N PRO A 214 -25.09 9.74 -7.64
CA PRO A 214 -24.63 9.28 -8.94
C PRO A 214 -23.96 10.36 -9.77
N ALA A 215 -22.89 9.98 -10.47
CA ALA A 215 -22.09 10.85 -11.34
C ALA A 215 -21.37 12.01 -10.61
N THR A 216 -21.02 11.85 -9.34
CA THR A 216 -20.20 12.83 -8.60
C THR A 216 -18.77 12.83 -9.13
N ALA A 217 -18.23 14.01 -9.48
CA ALA A 217 -16.87 14.12 -10.00
C ALA A 217 -15.80 13.81 -8.94
N VAL A 218 -14.63 13.31 -9.38
CA VAL A 218 -13.46 13.05 -8.53
C VAL A 218 -12.30 13.98 -8.92
N PRO A 219 -12.23 15.22 -8.39
CA PRO A 219 -11.32 16.23 -8.94
C PRO A 219 -9.83 15.94 -8.69
N VAL A 220 -9.48 15.20 -7.63
CA VAL A 220 -8.10 14.75 -7.39
C VAL A 220 -7.55 13.89 -8.54
N LEU A 221 -8.42 13.20 -9.30
CA LEU A 221 -8.05 12.37 -10.45
C LEU A 221 -7.99 13.15 -11.78
N SER A 222 -8.25 14.46 -11.77
CA SER A 222 -8.24 15.29 -12.98
C SER A 222 -6.94 15.25 -13.80
N PRO A 223 -5.73 15.00 -13.25
CA PRO A 223 -4.54 14.78 -14.07
C PRO A 223 -4.65 13.61 -15.06
N PHE A 224 -5.53 12.65 -14.77
CA PHE A 224 -5.69 11.43 -15.55
C PHE A 224 -6.96 11.44 -16.44
N GLY A 225 -7.77 12.49 -16.33
CA GLY A 225 -9.02 12.67 -17.06
C GLY A 225 -10.23 12.81 -16.13
N SER A 226 -11.44 12.68 -16.69
CA SER A 226 -12.69 12.80 -15.93
C SER A 226 -13.15 11.45 -15.38
N PHE A 227 -13.30 11.41 -14.06
CA PHE A 227 -13.86 10.28 -13.32
C PHE A 227 -15.13 10.73 -12.63
N THR A 228 -16.11 9.84 -12.58
CA THR A 228 -17.29 10.04 -11.74
C THR A 228 -17.59 8.79 -10.92
N VAL A 229 -18.09 8.99 -9.71
CA VAL A 229 -18.37 7.96 -8.71
C VAL A 229 -19.75 8.18 -8.08
N GLN A 230 -20.18 7.18 -7.34
CA GLN A 230 -21.38 7.20 -6.52
C GLN A 230 -21.19 6.37 -5.26
N ARG A 231 -22.02 6.61 -4.25
CA ARG A 231 -22.18 5.69 -3.14
C ARG A 231 -22.59 4.30 -3.61
N THR A 232 -21.99 3.27 -3.01
CA THR A 232 -22.38 1.88 -3.16
C THR A 232 -22.43 1.16 -1.82
N GLN A 233 -22.94 -0.07 -1.80
CA GLN A 233 -22.84 -1.01 -0.69
C GLN A 233 -22.64 -2.40 -1.29
N TRP A 234 -21.54 -2.54 -2.00
CA TRP A 234 -21.26 -3.68 -2.84
C TRP A 234 -20.25 -4.60 -2.16
N ASP A 235 -20.48 -5.90 -2.25
CA ASP A 235 -19.73 -6.90 -1.49
C ASP A 235 -19.35 -8.13 -2.33
N VAL A 236 -19.67 -8.08 -3.63
CA VAL A 236 -19.30 -9.10 -4.62
C VAL A 236 -18.36 -8.47 -5.62
N SER A 237 -17.10 -8.88 -5.60
CA SER A 237 -16.07 -8.44 -6.53
C SER A 237 -15.74 -9.54 -7.53
N THR A 238 -15.59 -9.17 -8.80
CA THR A 238 -15.16 -10.05 -9.88
C THR A 238 -13.92 -9.47 -10.55
N VAL A 239 -12.85 -10.27 -10.61
CA VAL A 239 -11.63 -9.95 -11.35
C VAL A 239 -11.90 -10.12 -12.84
N VAL A 240 -11.98 -9.00 -13.56
CA VAL A 240 -12.29 -8.98 -15.00
C VAL A 240 -11.06 -8.88 -15.89
N ALA A 241 -9.89 -8.59 -15.32
CA ALA A 241 -8.61 -8.57 -16.02
C ALA A 241 -7.52 -9.29 -15.20
N SER A 242 -7.65 -10.61 -15.06
CA SER A 242 -6.75 -11.45 -14.23
C SER A 242 -5.27 -11.43 -14.63
N GLY A 243 -4.96 -11.06 -15.89
CA GLY A 243 -3.58 -10.87 -16.35
C GLY A 243 -2.96 -9.54 -15.94
N ASN A 244 -3.74 -8.60 -15.37
CA ASN A 244 -3.22 -7.31 -14.93
C ASN A 244 -2.39 -7.47 -13.65
N ALA A 245 -1.20 -6.87 -13.63
CA ALA A 245 -0.29 -6.95 -12.49
C ALA A 245 -0.92 -6.46 -11.17
N LEU A 246 -1.90 -5.54 -11.19
CA LEU A 246 -2.62 -5.06 -10.00
C LEU A 246 -3.31 -6.20 -9.20
N VAL A 247 -3.70 -7.29 -9.85
CA VAL A 247 -4.35 -8.44 -9.20
C VAL A 247 -3.53 -9.72 -9.31
N ASN A 248 -2.33 -9.66 -9.87
CA ASN A 248 -1.54 -10.85 -10.15
C ASN A 248 -0.10 -10.78 -9.60
N THR A 249 0.39 -9.60 -9.19
CA THR A 249 1.76 -9.41 -8.72
C THR A 249 1.85 -8.35 -7.61
N PRO A 250 2.53 -8.62 -6.49
CA PRO A 250 3.19 -9.87 -6.13
C PRO A 250 2.25 -11.01 -5.70
N HIS A 251 0.97 -10.71 -5.43
CA HIS A 251 -0.02 -11.70 -5.04
C HIS A 251 -1.05 -11.92 -6.14
N VAL A 252 -1.44 -13.18 -6.33
CA VAL A 252 -2.59 -13.52 -7.17
C VAL A 252 -3.84 -13.34 -6.32
N LEU A 253 -4.70 -12.40 -6.71
CA LEU A 253 -5.98 -12.10 -6.09
C LEU A 253 -7.11 -12.69 -6.93
N HIS A 254 -8.05 -13.32 -6.27
CA HIS A 254 -9.26 -13.89 -6.85
C HIS A 254 -10.51 -13.15 -6.36
N ASP A 255 -11.64 -13.40 -7.01
CA ASP A 255 -12.95 -12.85 -6.64
C ASP A 255 -13.24 -12.98 -5.13
N ALA A 256 -12.94 -14.17 -4.57
CA ALA A 256 -13.17 -14.47 -3.15
C ALA A 256 -12.28 -13.66 -2.20
N ASP A 257 -11.09 -13.25 -2.62
CA ASP A 257 -10.20 -12.42 -1.80
C ASP A 257 -10.75 -10.99 -1.70
N LEU A 258 -11.47 -10.53 -2.71
CA LEU A 258 -11.97 -9.17 -2.85
C LEU A 258 -13.47 -9.02 -2.51
N SER A 259 -14.11 -10.10 -2.08
CA SER A 259 -15.56 -10.17 -1.78
C SER A 259 -15.80 -10.51 -0.31
N ASN A 260 -17.04 -10.31 0.16
CA ASN A 260 -17.49 -10.69 1.50
C ASN A 260 -16.70 -10.00 2.62
N TRP A 261 -16.33 -8.74 2.42
CA TRP A 261 -15.72 -7.92 3.47
C TRP A 261 -16.79 -7.27 4.37
N GLY A 262 -18.07 -7.59 4.14
CA GLY A 262 -19.25 -7.00 4.77
C GLY A 262 -19.84 -5.91 3.88
N VAL A 263 -18.97 -5.01 3.40
CA VAL A 263 -19.20 -4.09 2.29
C VAL A 263 -17.84 -3.86 1.61
N SER A 264 -17.43 -4.73 0.68
CA SER A 264 -16.15 -4.59 -0.03
C SER A 264 -15.94 -3.25 -0.74
N SER A 265 -16.99 -2.47 -1.03
CA SER A 265 -16.86 -1.16 -1.68
C SER A 265 -18.00 -0.23 -1.28
N HIS A 266 -17.63 0.86 -0.61
CA HIS A 266 -18.50 1.95 -0.18
C HIS A 266 -18.77 2.99 -1.28
N GLU A 267 -17.99 2.96 -2.35
CA GLU A 267 -18.16 3.80 -3.54
C GLU A 267 -17.72 3.10 -4.83
N GLY A 268 -18.40 3.41 -5.94
CA GLY A 268 -18.13 2.79 -7.23
C GLY A 268 -18.04 3.80 -8.36
N PHE A 269 -17.17 3.55 -9.33
CA PHE A 269 -17.05 4.37 -10.53
C PHE A 269 -18.29 4.24 -11.42
N ASN A 270 -18.89 5.38 -11.76
CA ASN A 270 -19.87 5.47 -12.84
C ASN A 270 -19.20 5.56 -14.21
N SER A 271 -18.09 6.30 -14.29
CA SER A 271 -17.32 6.49 -15.53
C SER A 271 -15.86 6.77 -15.25
N TYR A 272 -14.98 6.33 -16.14
CA TYR A 272 -13.56 6.65 -16.14
C TYR A 272 -13.06 6.82 -17.59
N PRO A 273 -11.91 7.50 -17.80
CA PRO A 273 -11.35 7.68 -19.13
C PRO A 273 -11.01 6.35 -19.81
N PRO A 274 -11.14 6.23 -21.14
CA PRO A 274 -10.87 4.98 -21.86
C PRO A 274 -9.40 4.56 -21.85
N THR A 275 -8.50 5.43 -21.36
CA THR A 275 -7.10 5.11 -21.08
C THR A 275 -6.93 4.22 -19.84
N PHE A 276 -7.96 4.07 -19.02
CA PHE A 276 -8.01 3.13 -17.91
C PHE A 276 -8.77 1.86 -18.28
N THR A 277 -8.34 0.75 -17.69
CA THR A 277 -8.98 -0.55 -17.83
C THR A 277 -9.52 -0.96 -16.47
N ALA A 278 -10.79 -1.37 -16.41
CA ALA A 278 -11.32 -2.01 -15.20
C ALA A 278 -10.60 -3.34 -14.96
N VAL A 279 -10.10 -3.53 -13.74
CA VAL A 279 -9.42 -4.75 -13.31
C VAL A 279 -10.33 -5.60 -12.43
N VAL A 280 -11.14 -4.95 -11.60
CA VAL A 280 -12.12 -5.56 -10.71
C VAL A 280 -13.43 -4.80 -10.86
N ASN A 281 -14.54 -5.52 -10.94
CA ASN A 281 -15.89 -4.96 -10.88
C ASN A 281 -16.53 -5.43 -9.58
N THR A 282 -16.98 -4.50 -8.74
CA THR A 282 -17.76 -4.81 -7.54
C THR A 282 -19.23 -4.50 -7.80
N GLN A 283 -20.13 -5.31 -7.26
CA GLN A 283 -21.59 -5.18 -7.40
C GLN A 283 -22.32 -5.58 -6.12
N GLN A 284 -23.60 -5.25 -6.04
CA GLN A 284 -24.44 -5.61 -4.91
C GLN A 284 -24.57 -7.15 -4.84
N ASN A 285 -24.59 -7.67 -3.61
CA ASN A 285 -24.96 -9.06 -3.38
C ASN A 285 -26.40 -9.28 -3.88
N VAL A 286 -26.57 -10.07 -4.95
CA VAL A 286 -27.90 -10.42 -5.49
C VAL A 286 -28.72 -11.29 -4.53
N GLU A 287 -28.12 -11.75 -3.42
CA GLU A 287 -28.80 -12.50 -2.36
C GLU A 287 -29.34 -11.64 -1.20
N SER A 288 -29.01 -10.34 -1.13
CA SER A 288 -29.69 -9.45 -0.18
C SER A 288 -30.95 -8.89 -0.85
N THR A 289 -32.09 -9.49 -0.55
CA THR A 289 -33.40 -8.84 -0.76
C THR A 289 -33.34 -7.39 -0.27
N PRO A 290 -33.89 -6.42 -1.03
CA PRO A 290 -33.97 -5.03 -0.56
C PRO A 290 -34.74 -5.00 0.76
N VAL A 291 -34.14 -4.41 1.79
CA VAL A 291 -34.87 -3.96 3.00
C VAL A 291 -35.38 -2.54 2.75
#